data_AF-A0A3P3D1S4-F1
#
_entry.id   AF-A0A3P3D1S4-F1
#
_cell.length_a   1.000
_cell.length_b   1.000
_cell.length_c   1.000
_cell.angle_alpha   90.00
_cell.angle_beta   90.00
_cell.angle_gamma   90.00
#
_symmetry.space_group_name_H-M   'P 1'
#
loop_
_entity.id
_entity.type
_entity.pdbx_description
1 polymer ?
#
loop_
_entity_poly.entity_id
_entity_poly.type
_entity_poly.pdbx_seq_one_letter_code
_entity_poly.pdbx_strand_id
1 'polypeptide(L)'
;MFDEFDDLLGTPAPQNSTAQPLPAPSPDLPLEMDERALAGLLRLSLSQVRTKAREGVFVRSSRGRYDVGQSVGNYVERLREQAARAGRPAAGGDDLKAEKLRLTKAQADAQELKNQQAAGDLIPIADVRREWIVTAADLRSQILAIPARVAARMGLNREAAVTLEDEVRLALEELKDER
;
A
#
# COMPACT_ATOMS: atom_id res chain seq x y z
N MET A 1 45.63 50.85 27.49
CA MET A 1 45.89 49.70 26.61
C MET A 1 44.84 48.66 26.98
N PHE A 2 43.89 48.46 26.06
CA PHE A 2 42.71 47.57 26.08
C PHE A 2 41.53 47.98 26.97
N ASP A 3 40.59 48.72 26.38
CA ASP A 3 39.18 48.76 26.81
C ASP A 3 38.28 49.05 25.56
N GLU A 4 38.49 48.27 24.50
CA GLU A 4 37.88 48.48 23.17
C GLU A 4 37.46 47.15 22.52
N PHE A 5 36.87 46.23 23.30
CA PHE A 5 36.41 44.93 22.77
C PHE A 5 35.07 44.43 23.32
N ASP A 6 34.29 45.27 24.01
CA ASP A 6 32.96 44.86 24.52
C ASP A 6 31.78 45.31 23.63
N ASP A 7 32.07 45.83 22.43
CA ASP A 7 31.07 46.33 21.46
C ASP A 7 30.86 45.40 20.24
N LEU A 8 31.23 44.11 20.32
CA LEU A 8 31.24 43.23 19.14
C LEU A 8 30.26 42.06 19.10
N LEU A 9 29.55 41.67 20.18
CA LEU A 9 28.64 40.49 20.10
C LEU A 9 27.45 40.54 21.07
N GLY A 10 26.54 41.51 20.93
CA GLY A 10 25.29 41.45 21.69
C GLY A 10 24.30 42.59 21.47
N THR A 11 23.73 42.73 20.28
CA THR A 11 22.46 43.45 20.16
C THR A 11 21.39 42.60 20.86
N PRO A 12 20.70 43.09 21.92
CA PRO A 12 19.53 42.38 22.42
C PRO A 12 18.47 42.37 21.31
N ALA A 13 18.08 41.18 20.88
CA ALA A 13 17.01 40.97 19.93
C ALA A 13 15.77 41.78 20.36
N PRO A 14 15.04 42.44 19.43
CA PRO A 14 13.82 43.13 19.78
C PRO A 14 12.83 42.14 20.41
N GLN A 15 12.59 42.29 21.69
CA GLN A 15 11.59 41.56 22.46
C GLN A 15 10.18 42.04 22.08
N ASN A 16 9.77 41.84 20.83
CA ASN A 16 8.37 41.98 20.43
C ASN A 16 7.73 40.59 20.41
N SER A 17 7.49 40.05 21.61
CA SER A 17 6.57 38.93 21.82
C SER A 17 5.65 39.25 22.99
N THR A 18 4.94 40.37 22.89
CA THR A 18 3.60 40.45 23.44
C THR A 18 2.67 40.02 22.32
N ALA A 19 2.08 38.84 22.43
CA ALA A 19 0.95 38.47 21.61
C ALA A 19 -0.13 39.54 21.81
N GLN A 20 -0.19 40.50 20.88
CA GLN A 20 -1.16 41.57 20.92
C GLN A 20 -2.55 40.89 20.94
N PRO A 21 -3.40 41.17 21.95
CA PRO A 21 -4.75 40.61 21.96
C PRO A 21 -5.41 40.87 20.62
N LEU A 22 -6.08 39.86 20.07
CA LEU A 22 -6.78 39.98 18.80
C LEU A 22 -7.61 41.28 18.82
N PRO A 23 -7.48 42.15 17.81
CA PRO A 23 -8.23 43.39 17.76
C PRO A 23 -9.72 43.05 17.92
N ALA A 24 -10.40 43.77 18.82
CA ALA A 24 -11.83 43.59 19.03
C ALA A 24 -12.56 43.68 17.68
N PRO A 25 -13.61 42.86 17.45
CA PRO A 25 -14.35 42.88 16.20
C PRO A 25 -14.78 44.31 15.89
N SER A 26 -14.46 44.76 14.68
CA SER A 26 -14.79 46.11 14.20
C SER A 26 -16.30 46.35 14.35
N PRO A 27 -16.74 47.54 14.80
CA PRO A 27 -18.15 47.84 15.06
C PRO A 27 -19.04 47.77 13.80
N ASP A 28 -18.44 47.71 12.61
CA ASP A 28 -19.14 47.70 11.32
C ASP A 28 -19.65 46.32 10.88
N LEU A 29 -19.23 45.23 11.54
CA LEU A 29 -19.74 43.90 11.26
C LEU A 29 -21.02 43.64 12.07
N PRO A 30 -22.09 43.11 11.45
CA PRO A 30 -23.29 42.74 12.20
C PRO A 30 -22.95 41.68 13.24
N LEU A 31 -23.35 41.91 14.49
CA LEU A 31 -23.13 40.98 15.61
C LEU A 31 -23.74 39.60 15.33
N GLU A 32 -24.85 39.57 14.59
CA GLU A 32 -25.53 38.35 14.17
C GLU A 32 -25.87 38.35 12.69
N MET A 33 -25.75 37.19 12.04
CA MET A 33 -26.19 36.95 10.68
C MET A 33 -27.10 35.73 10.59
N ASP A 34 -28.01 35.75 9.62
CA ASP A 34 -28.76 34.54 9.25
C ASP A 34 -27.86 33.56 8.47
N GLU A 35 -28.34 32.33 8.32
CA GLU A 35 -27.59 31.25 7.64
C GLU A 35 -27.15 31.64 6.21
N ARG A 36 -27.98 32.41 5.50
CA ARG A 36 -27.76 32.76 4.09
C ARG A 36 -26.75 33.88 3.95
N ALA A 37 -26.80 34.87 4.83
CA ALA A 37 -25.84 35.96 4.89
C ALA A 37 -24.47 35.43 5.32
N LEU A 38 -24.40 34.51 6.30
CA LEU A 38 -23.14 33.88 6.69
C LEU A 38 -22.52 33.02 5.56
N ALA A 39 -23.36 32.26 4.85
CA ALA A 39 -22.95 31.51 3.66
C ALA A 39 -22.39 32.43 2.56
N GLY A 40 -23.04 33.57 2.32
CA GLY A 40 -22.59 34.59 1.38
C GLY A 40 -21.26 35.23 1.77
N LEU A 41 -21.10 35.58 3.06
CA LEU A 41 -19.87 36.17 3.60
C LEU A 41 -18.66 35.25 3.45
N LEU A 42 -18.82 33.98 3.81
CA LEU A 42 -17.74 32.99 3.81
C LEU A 42 -17.59 32.22 2.49
N ARG A 43 -18.43 32.52 1.48
CA ARG A 43 -18.50 31.80 0.20
C ARG A 43 -18.68 30.28 0.37
N LEU A 44 -19.53 29.89 1.32
CA LEU A 44 -19.86 28.49 1.61
C LEU A 44 -21.28 28.15 1.13
N SER A 45 -21.55 26.88 0.88
CA SER A 45 -22.92 26.40 0.68
C SER A 45 -23.69 26.37 2.01
N LEU A 46 -25.02 26.52 1.95
CA LEU A 46 -25.90 26.39 3.14
C LEU A 46 -25.70 25.05 3.87
N SER A 47 -25.49 23.96 3.11
CA SER A 47 -25.19 22.65 3.67
C SER A 47 -23.89 22.66 4.48
N GLN A 48 -22.84 23.30 3.97
CA GLN A 48 -21.57 23.44 4.70
C GLN A 48 -21.73 24.28 5.97
N VAL A 49 -22.54 25.35 5.94
CA VAL A 49 -22.83 26.15 7.14
C VAL A 49 -23.52 25.30 8.20
N ARG A 50 -24.52 24.49 7.82
CA ARG A 50 -25.19 23.57 8.76
C ARG A 50 -24.25 22.52 9.33
N THR A 51 -23.42 21.92 8.49
CA THR A 51 -22.43 20.94 8.91
C THR A 51 -21.42 21.55 9.87
N LYS A 52 -20.90 22.75 9.58
CA LYS A 52 -19.95 23.47 10.44
C LYS A 52 -20.58 23.94 11.75
N ALA A 53 -21.88 24.27 11.74
CA ALA A 53 -22.64 24.51 12.96
C ALA A 53 -22.83 23.24 13.82
N ARG A 54 -23.05 22.07 13.19
CA ARG A 54 -23.11 20.78 13.90
C ARG A 54 -21.76 20.37 14.49
N GLU A 55 -20.68 20.68 13.77
CA GLU A 55 -19.30 20.47 14.23
C GLU A 55 -18.87 21.48 15.32
N GLY A 56 -19.73 22.42 15.72
CA GLY A 56 -19.45 23.42 16.75
C GLY A 56 -18.55 24.58 16.30
N VAL A 57 -18.23 24.68 15.00
CA VAL A 57 -17.41 25.77 14.46
C VAL A 57 -18.20 27.07 14.38
N PHE A 58 -19.46 26.99 13.94
CA PHE A 58 -20.35 28.15 13.86
C PHE A 58 -21.27 28.19 15.07
N VAL A 59 -21.15 29.27 15.86
CA VAL A 59 -21.86 29.47 17.12
C VAL A 59 -23.24 30.06 16.83
N ARG A 60 -24.28 29.39 17.33
CA ARG A 60 -25.67 29.83 17.17
C ARG A 60 -26.03 30.79 18.31
N SER A 61 -26.41 32.02 17.98
CA SER A 61 -26.89 32.99 18.97
C SER A 61 -28.39 32.80 19.26
N SER A 62 -29.19 32.55 18.23
CA SER A 62 -30.62 32.29 18.36
C SER A 62 -31.13 31.39 17.22
N ARG A 63 -32.44 31.11 17.16
CA ARG A 63 -33.03 30.19 16.19
C ARG A 63 -32.79 30.67 14.75
N GLY A 64 -31.80 30.06 14.08
CA GLY A 64 -31.45 30.36 12.69
C GLY A 64 -30.44 31.52 12.52
N ARG A 65 -29.85 32.00 13.62
CA ARG A 65 -28.91 33.14 13.65
C ARG A 65 -27.58 32.70 14.24
N TYR A 66 -26.50 33.27 13.73
CA TYR A 66 -25.13 32.93 14.08
C TYR A 66 -24.39 34.17 14.57
N ASP A 67 -23.58 34.01 15.62
CA ASP A 67 -22.63 35.03 16.07
C ASP A 67 -21.51 35.10 15.04
N VAL A 68 -21.37 36.25 14.37
CA VAL A 68 -20.43 36.42 13.26
C VAL A 68 -19.00 36.43 13.75
N GLY A 69 -18.71 37.16 14.81
CA GLY A 69 -17.36 37.32 15.34
C GLY A 69 -16.77 35.98 15.78
N GLN A 70 -17.52 35.23 16.58
CA GLN A 70 -17.08 33.92 17.06
C GLN A 70 -17.02 32.88 15.94
N SER A 71 -18.04 32.82 15.07
CA SER A 71 -18.10 31.84 13.98
C SER A 71 -16.99 32.02 12.96
N VAL A 72 -16.70 33.26 12.57
CA VAL A 72 -15.63 33.58 11.62
C VAL A 72 -14.27 33.35 12.27
N GLY A 73 -14.08 33.77 13.52
CA GLY A 73 -12.84 33.54 14.27
C GLY A 73 -12.49 32.05 14.36
N ASN A 74 -13.42 31.23 14.88
CA ASN A 74 -13.25 29.77 15.00
C ASN A 74 -12.96 29.11 13.64
N TYR A 75 -13.63 29.57 12.58
CA TYR A 75 -13.42 29.04 11.23
C TYR A 75 -12.04 29.38 10.69
N VAL A 76 -11.59 30.63 10.87
CA VAL A 76 -10.26 31.08 10.43
C VAL A 76 -9.16 30.37 11.23
N GLU A 77 -9.31 30.19 12.54
CA GLU A 77 -8.36 29.43 13.35
C GLU A 77 -8.27 27.99 12.87
N ARG A 78 -9.40 27.32 12.64
CA ARG A 78 -9.42 25.97 12.09
C ARG A 78 -8.76 25.87 10.71
N LEU A 79 -8.97 26.85 9.84
CA LEU A 79 -8.30 26.90 8.54
C LEU A 79 -6.78 27.10 8.68
N ARG A 80 -6.35 27.95 9.63
CA ARG A 80 -4.92 28.12 9.95
C ARG A 80 -4.31 26.85 10.52
N GLU A 81 -5.00 26.13 11.40
CA GLU A 81 -4.55 24.83 11.90
C GLU A 81 -4.44 23.78 10.79
N GLN A 82 -5.43 23.72 9.89
CA GLN A 82 -5.40 22.82 8.74
C GLN A 82 -4.27 23.17 7.77
N ALA A 83 -4.06 24.45 7.49
CA ALA A 83 -2.95 24.92 6.66
C ALA A 83 -1.59 24.69 7.33
N ALA A 84 -1.47 24.86 8.65
CA ALA A 84 -0.25 24.56 9.40
C ALA A 84 0.06 23.05 9.40
N ARG A 85 -0.96 22.19 9.47
CA ARG A 85 -0.84 20.73 9.32
C ARG A 85 -0.52 20.30 7.89
N ALA A 86 -0.94 21.08 6.89
CA ALA A 86 -0.69 20.79 5.48
C ALA A 86 0.67 21.33 4.99
N GLY A 87 1.12 22.47 5.52
CA GLY A 87 2.38 23.14 5.17
C GLY A 87 3.58 22.67 5.97
N ARG A 88 3.36 21.97 7.10
CA ARG A 88 4.38 21.14 7.72
C ARG A 88 4.24 19.75 7.09
N PRO A 89 5.25 19.23 6.36
CA PRO A 89 5.22 17.82 6.04
C PRO A 89 5.12 17.13 7.39
N ALA A 90 4.00 16.45 7.64
CA ALA A 90 3.92 15.58 8.79
C ALA A 90 5.13 14.66 8.66
N ALA A 91 6.06 14.70 9.61
CA ALA A 91 7.13 13.71 9.67
C ALA A 91 6.42 12.34 9.72
N GLY A 92 6.37 11.64 8.58
CA GLY A 92 5.60 10.40 8.39
C GLY A 92 4.38 10.46 7.45
N GLY A 93 3.89 11.61 7.00
CA GLY A 93 2.73 11.69 6.09
C GLY A 93 3.05 11.38 4.63
N ASP A 94 4.22 11.83 4.17
CA ASP A 94 4.73 11.52 2.82
C ASP A 94 5.33 10.12 2.78
N ASP A 95 5.98 9.69 3.87
CA ASP A 95 6.44 8.31 4.04
C ASP A 95 5.27 7.32 4.05
N LEU A 96 4.16 7.64 4.70
CA LEU A 96 2.98 6.77 4.70
C LEU A 96 2.33 6.67 3.31
N LYS A 97 2.35 7.76 2.52
CA LYS A 97 1.89 7.72 1.11
C LYS A 97 2.85 6.93 0.24
N ALA A 98 4.15 7.12 0.39
CA ALA A 98 5.18 6.38 -0.33
C ALA A 98 5.12 4.87 0.00
N GLU A 99 4.93 4.52 1.27
CA GLU A 99 4.82 3.13 1.71
C GLU A 99 3.52 2.49 1.22
N LYS A 100 2.40 3.22 1.23
CA LYS A 100 1.15 2.75 0.61
C LYS A 100 1.29 2.55 -0.89
N LEU A 101 1.99 3.43 -1.58
CA LEU A 101 2.25 3.29 -3.01
C LEU A 101 3.12 2.04 -3.30
N ARG A 102 4.16 1.80 -2.49
CA ARG A 102 4.97 0.57 -2.56
C ARG A 102 4.16 -0.68 -2.30
N LEU A 103 3.33 -0.68 -1.25
CA LEU A 103 2.44 -1.79 -0.93
C LEU A 103 1.44 -2.07 -2.06
N THR A 104 0.87 -1.02 -2.64
CA THR A 104 -0.11 -1.13 -3.74
C THR A 104 0.55 -1.70 -5.00
N LYS A 105 1.78 -1.28 -5.30
CA LYS A 105 2.57 -1.84 -6.40
C LYS A 105 2.88 -3.33 -6.17
N ALA A 106 3.36 -3.70 -4.98
CA ALA A 106 3.62 -5.10 -4.65
C ALA A 106 2.35 -5.97 -4.70
N GLN A 107 1.20 -5.43 -4.31
CA GLN A 107 -0.09 -6.11 -4.44
C GLN A 107 -0.53 -6.28 -5.90
N ALA A 108 -0.29 -5.27 -6.75
CA ALA A 108 -0.57 -5.37 -8.18
C ALA A 108 0.31 -6.44 -8.84
N ASP A 109 1.62 -6.45 -8.56
CA ASP A 109 2.56 -7.45 -9.09
C ASP A 109 2.17 -8.87 -8.63
N ALA A 110 1.80 -9.04 -7.36
CA ALA A 110 1.32 -10.32 -6.83
C ALA A 110 0.01 -10.77 -7.48
N GLN A 111 -0.90 -9.84 -7.80
CA GLN A 111 -2.14 -10.17 -8.50
C GLN A 111 -1.89 -10.54 -9.96
N GLU A 112 -0.94 -9.87 -10.62
CA GLU A 112 -0.53 -10.21 -11.98
C GLU A 112 0.07 -11.63 -12.06
N LEU A 113 0.95 -11.99 -11.13
CA LEU A 113 1.47 -13.37 -11.03
C LEU A 113 0.36 -14.41 -10.82
N LYS A 114 -0.62 -14.11 -9.96
CA LYS A 114 -1.79 -15.00 -9.77
C LYS A 114 -2.63 -15.12 -11.03
N ASN A 115 -2.82 -14.03 -11.77
CA ASN A 115 -3.56 -14.04 -13.02
C ASN A 115 -2.83 -14.86 -14.10
N GLN A 116 -1.51 -14.74 -14.20
CA GLN A 116 -0.69 -15.52 -15.14
C GLN A 116 -0.68 -17.02 -14.78
N GLN A 117 -0.65 -17.37 -13.49
CA GLN A 117 -0.87 -18.76 -13.04
C GLN A 117 -2.25 -19.28 -13.42
N ALA A 118 -3.31 -18.48 -13.22
CA ALA A 118 -4.68 -18.86 -13.56
C ALA A 118 -4.90 -18.98 -15.09
N ALA A 119 -4.17 -18.20 -15.89
CA ALA A 119 -4.18 -18.28 -17.35
C ALA A 119 -3.45 -19.52 -17.89
N GLY A 120 -2.69 -20.24 -17.06
CA GLY A 120 -1.93 -21.42 -17.45
C GLY A 120 -0.51 -21.13 -17.95
N ASP A 121 -0.06 -19.87 -17.90
CA ASP A 121 1.28 -19.46 -18.37
C ASP A 121 2.40 -19.82 -17.37
N LEU A 122 2.03 -20.06 -16.10
CA LEU A 122 2.95 -20.45 -15.02
C LEU A 122 2.53 -21.79 -14.43
N ILE A 123 3.33 -22.82 -14.67
CA ILE A 123 3.16 -24.14 -14.04
C ILE A 123 4.16 -24.28 -12.88
N PRO A 124 3.73 -24.67 -11.67
CA PRO A 124 4.65 -24.92 -10.58
C PRO A 124 5.66 -26.00 -10.93
N ILE A 125 6.96 -25.70 -10.76
CA ILE A 125 8.05 -26.65 -11.04
C ILE A 125 7.92 -27.95 -10.21
N ALA A 126 7.31 -27.86 -9.02
CA ALA A 126 7.06 -29.00 -8.15
C ALA A 126 6.08 -30.00 -8.78
N ASP A 127 5.06 -29.50 -9.48
CA ASP A 127 4.05 -30.35 -10.14
C ASP A 127 4.66 -30.98 -11.38
N VAL A 128 5.39 -30.21 -12.20
CA VAL A 128 6.14 -30.75 -13.34
C VAL A 128 7.10 -31.86 -12.90
N ARG A 129 7.88 -31.62 -11.83
CA ARG A 129 8.79 -32.64 -11.28
C ARG A 129 8.05 -33.90 -10.84
N ARG A 130 6.92 -33.75 -10.15
CA ARG A 130 6.11 -34.87 -9.67
C ARG A 130 5.61 -35.71 -10.84
N GLU A 131 5.01 -35.07 -11.84
CA GLU A 131 4.51 -35.74 -13.04
C GLU A 131 5.63 -36.44 -13.81
N TRP A 132 6.81 -35.82 -13.93
CA TRP A 132 7.97 -36.47 -14.55
C TRP A 132 8.48 -37.67 -13.77
N ILE A 133 8.49 -37.63 -12.44
CA ILE A 133 8.87 -38.77 -11.61
C ILE A 133 7.89 -39.93 -11.80
N VAL A 134 6.58 -39.64 -11.78
CA VAL A 134 5.53 -40.64 -12.01
C VAL A 134 5.67 -41.23 -13.41
N THR A 135 5.76 -40.39 -14.43
CA THR A 135 5.92 -40.82 -15.83
C THR A 135 7.18 -41.67 -16.04
N ALA A 136 8.30 -41.28 -15.43
CA ALA A 136 9.55 -42.05 -15.53
C ALA A 136 9.47 -43.40 -14.80
N ALA A 137 8.81 -43.45 -13.63
CA ALA A 137 8.60 -44.68 -12.89
C ALA A 137 7.68 -45.65 -13.66
N ASP A 138 6.60 -45.14 -14.23
CA ASP A 138 5.67 -45.92 -15.07
C ASP A 138 6.37 -46.44 -16.32
N LEU A 139 7.14 -45.60 -17.00
CA LEU A 139 7.94 -45.99 -18.16
C LEU A 139 8.92 -47.12 -17.80
N ARG A 140 9.65 -46.98 -16.69
CA ARG A 140 10.58 -48.02 -16.21
C ARG A 140 9.86 -49.34 -15.94
N SER A 141 8.71 -49.29 -15.28
CA SER A 141 7.89 -50.48 -15.00
C SER A 141 7.45 -51.16 -16.31
N GLN A 142 6.99 -50.38 -17.29
CA GLN A 142 6.54 -50.90 -18.58
C GLN A 142 7.67 -51.54 -19.40
N ILE A 143 8.87 -50.97 -19.35
CA ILE A 143 10.06 -51.51 -19.99
C ILE A 143 10.48 -52.83 -19.33
N LEU A 144 10.57 -52.86 -18.00
CA LEU A 144 10.93 -54.07 -17.25
C LEU A 144 9.90 -55.21 -17.41
N ALA A 145 8.67 -54.90 -17.79
CA ALA A 145 7.65 -55.90 -18.11
C ALA A 145 7.77 -56.48 -19.55
N ILE A 146 8.58 -55.88 -20.44
CA ILE A 146 8.75 -56.37 -21.82
C ILE A 146 9.26 -57.82 -21.88
N PRO A 147 10.33 -58.21 -21.18
CA PRO A 147 10.88 -59.57 -21.27
C PRO A 147 9.85 -60.64 -20.93
N ALA A 148 9.09 -60.45 -19.85
CA ALA A 148 8.04 -61.37 -19.43
C ALA A 148 6.92 -61.50 -20.48
N ARG A 149 6.47 -60.39 -21.08
CA ARG A 149 5.46 -60.40 -22.16
C ARG A 149 5.97 -61.11 -23.41
N VAL A 150 7.22 -60.87 -23.79
CA VAL A 150 7.83 -61.51 -24.98
C VAL A 150 8.03 -63.00 -24.73
N ALA A 151 8.51 -63.40 -23.56
CA ALA A 151 8.67 -64.80 -23.19
C ALA A 151 7.35 -65.56 -23.24
N ALA A 152 6.28 -64.98 -22.70
CA ALA A 152 4.94 -65.58 -22.73
C ALA A 152 4.35 -65.67 -24.15
N ARG A 153 4.57 -64.67 -25.02
CA ARG A 153 4.03 -64.65 -26.39
C ARG A 153 4.79 -65.55 -27.36
N MET A 154 6.11 -65.63 -27.22
CA MET A 154 6.99 -66.32 -28.16
C MET A 154 7.41 -67.71 -27.66
N GLY A 155 7.04 -68.09 -26.43
CA GLY A 155 7.43 -69.37 -25.83
C GLY A 155 8.94 -69.48 -25.63
N LEU A 156 9.59 -68.40 -25.20
CA LEU A 156 11.05 -68.41 -24.97
C LEU A 156 11.42 -69.44 -23.91
N ASN A 157 12.55 -70.12 -24.12
CA ASN A 157 13.14 -70.94 -23.07
C ASN A 157 13.68 -70.05 -21.94
N ARG A 158 13.93 -70.65 -20.77
CA ARG A 158 14.34 -69.92 -19.56
C ARG A 158 15.62 -69.12 -19.76
N GLU A 159 16.59 -69.68 -20.48
CA GLU A 159 17.89 -69.04 -20.73
C GLU A 159 17.73 -67.78 -21.59
N ALA A 160 17.03 -67.87 -22.72
CA ALA A 160 16.77 -66.72 -23.60
C ALA A 160 15.93 -65.63 -22.91
N ALA A 161 14.99 -66.02 -22.05
CA ALA A 161 14.20 -65.06 -21.27
C ALA A 161 15.07 -64.27 -20.27
N VAL A 162 16.04 -64.94 -19.61
CA VAL A 162 17.00 -64.30 -18.72
C VAL A 162 17.93 -63.37 -19.49
N THR A 163 18.49 -63.81 -20.63
CA THR A 163 19.33 -62.96 -21.48
C THR A 163 18.61 -61.69 -21.93
N LEU A 164 17.33 -61.80 -22.31
CA LEU A 164 16.51 -60.64 -22.68
C LEU A 164 16.26 -59.70 -21.49
N GLU A 165 16.06 -60.24 -20.30
CA GLU A 165 15.90 -59.43 -19.08
C GLU A 165 17.19 -58.66 -18.74
N ASP A 166 18.34 -59.33 -18.83
CA ASP A 166 19.64 -58.74 -18.56
C ASP A 166 19.96 -57.62 -19.57
N GLU A 167 19.68 -57.83 -20.87
CA GLU A 167 19.88 -56.83 -21.91
C GLU A 167 19.01 -55.58 -21.69
N VAL A 168 17.74 -55.77 -21.31
CA VAL A 168 16.84 -54.64 -20.99
C VAL A 168 17.32 -53.87 -19.76
N ARG A 169 17.87 -54.56 -18.75
CA ARG A 169 18.45 -53.91 -17.57
C ARG A 169 19.73 -53.17 -17.91
N LEU A 170 20.59 -53.74 -18.75
CA LEU A 170 21.82 -53.11 -19.22
C LEU A 170 21.51 -51.80 -19.93
N ALA A 171 20.57 -51.82 -20.90
CA ALA A 171 20.14 -50.61 -21.62
C ALA A 171 19.56 -49.53 -20.68
N LEU A 172 18.86 -49.94 -19.61
CA LEU A 172 18.35 -49.00 -18.60
C LEU A 172 19.44 -48.42 -17.69
N GLU A 173 20.52 -49.16 -17.41
CA GLU A 173 21.67 -48.63 -16.66
C GLU A 173 22.55 -47.72 -17.53
N GLU A 174 22.77 -48.05 -18.80
CA GLU A 174 23.50 -47.16 -19.73
C GLU A 174 22.84 -45.78 -19.86
N LEU A 175 21.50 -45.75 -19.91
CA LEU A 175 20.72 -44.49 -19.94
C LEU A 175 20.90 -43.64 -18.67
N LYS A 176 21.22 -44.28 -17.54
CA LYS A 176 21.42 -43.62 -16.26
C LYS A 176 22.81 -42.98 -16.17
N ASP A 177 23.81 -43.55 -16.84
CA ASP A 177 25.20 -43.10 -16.82
C ASP A 177 25.49 -41.99 -17.85
N GLU A 178 24.61 -41.76 -18.85
CA GLU A 178 24.72 -40.69 -19.86
C GLU A 178 24.41 -39.25 -19.35
N ARG A 179 24.61 -38.95 -18.07
CA ARG A 179 24.37 -37.60 -17.49
C ARG A 179 25.46 -37.09 -16.56
#